data_AF-A0A0A0D4G9-F1
#
_entry.id   AF-A0A0A0D4G9-F1
#
_cell.length_a   1.000
_cell.length_b   1.000
_cell.length_c   1.000
_cell.angle_alpha   90.00
_cell.angle_beta   90.00
_cell.angle_gamma   90.00
#
_symmetry.space_group_name_H-M   'P 1'
#
loop_
_entity.id
_entity.type
_entity.pdbx_description
1 polymer ?
#
loop_
_entity_poly.entity_id
_entity_poly.type
_entity_poly.pdbx_seq_one_letter_code
_entity_poly.pdbx_strand_id
1 'polypeptide(L)' 'PAWTTAWLTPDGRRKLAAYGVAPPQDGVGRRALFGAEAVPCPHCGSARTERLSEFGSTSCKALWRCTECREPFDYFKCH' A
#
# COMPACT_ATOMS: atom_id res chain seq x y z
N PRO A 1 -0.79 13.55 20.45
CA PRO A 1 0.33 12.93 19.70
C PRO A 1 -0.09 12.78 18.23
N ALA A 2 0.84 12.86 17.27
CA ALA A 2 0.53 12.60 15.87
C ALA A 2 0.20 11.12 15.65
N TRP A 3 -0.81 10.84 14.83
CA TRP A 3 -1.19 9.48 14.45
C TRP A 3 -0.09 8.86 13.56
N THR A 4 0.20 7.57 13.73
CA THR A 4 1.24 6.86 12.95
C THR A 4 0.78 5.45 12.55
N THR A 5 1.21 5.00 11.36
CA THR A 5 1.00 3.63 10.86
C THR A 5 1.71 2.57 11.70
N ALA A 6 2.65 2.94 12.57
CA ALA A 6 3.26 2.04 13.55
C ALA A 6 2.24 1.47 14.56
N TRP A 7 1.05 2.08 14.68
CA TRP A 7 -0.02 1.60 15.56
C TRP A 7 -0.85 0.46 14.94
N LEU A 8 -0.59 0.09 13.68
CA LEU A 8 -1.30 -0.98 12.99
C LEU A 8 -0.83 -2.36 13.47
N THR A 9 -1.71 -3.08 14.17
CA THR A 9 -1.43 -4.43 14.64
C THR A 9 -1.24 -5.40 13.46
N PRO A 10 -0.53 -6.54 13.66
CA PRO A 10 -0.42 -7.59 12.65
C PRO A 10 -1.77 -8.08 12.12
N ASP A 11 -2.77 -8.17 13.00
CA ASP A 11 -4.14 -8.55 12.65
C ASP A 11 -4.81 -7.48 11.77
N GLY A 12 -4.63 -6.19 12.08
CA GLY A 12 -5.11 -5.09 11.25
C GLY A 12 -4.52 -5.12 9.84
N ARG A 13 -3.21 -5.41 9.73
CA ARG A 13 -2.53 -5.58 8.43
C ARG A 13 -3.11 -6.73 7.61
N ARG A 14 -3.41 -7.87 8.24
CA ARG A 14 -4.05 -9.02 7.57
C ARG A 14 -5.46 -8.68 7.09
N LYS A 15 -6.26 -7.99 7.91
CA LYS A 15 -7.62 -7.58 7.55
C LYS A 15 -7.64 -6.61 6.38
N LEU A 16 -6.69 -5.66 6.33
CA LEU A 16 -6.54 -4.76 5.18
C LEU A 16 -6.23 -5.55 3.90
N ALA A 17 -5.27 -6.47 3.95
CA ALA A 17 -4.92 -7.30 2.80
C ALA A 17 -6.11 -8.17 2.33
N ALA A 18 -6.85 -8.76 3.27
CA ALA A 18 -8.07 -9.53 2.96
C ALA A 18 -9.16 -8.67 2.31
N TYR A 19 -9.20 -7.37 2.61
CA TYR A 19 -10.10 -6.40 1.98
C TYR A 19 -9.56 -5.86 0.64
N GLY A 20 -8.41 -6.34 0.15
CA GLY A 20 -7.80 -5.88 -1.09
C GLY A 20 -7.03 -4.56 -0.96
N VAL A 21 -6.72 -4.12 0.25
CA VAL A 21 -5.90 -2.93 0.50
C VAL A 21 -4.51 -3.36 0.94
N ALA A 22 -3.49 -2.93 0.20
CA ALA A 22 -2.12 -3.24 0.57
C ALA A 22 -1.72 -2.48 1.86
N PRO A 23 -1.28 -3.18 2.93
CA PRO A 23 -0.92 -2.54 4.18
C PRO A 23 0.41 -1.77 4.04
N PRO A 24 0.56 -0.60 4.71
CA PRO A 24 1.81 0.16 4.71
C PRO A 24 2.92 -0.65 5.38
N GLN A 25 4.11 -0.71 4.77
CA GLN A 25 5.27 -1.38 5.34
C GLN A 25 5.88 -0.51 6.48
N ASP A 26 6.58 -1.10 7.45
CA ASP A 26 7.24 -0.30 8.48
C ASP A 26 8.43 0.47 7.89
N GLY A 27 8.52 1.77 8.20
CA GLY A 27 9.65 2.61 7.78
C GLY A 27 9.59 3.19 6.35
N VAL A 28 8.47 3.03 5.61
CA VAL A 28 8.35 3.60 4.25
C VAL A 28 8.18 5.12 4.24
N GLY A 29 7.80 5.77 5.35
CA GLY A 29 7.55 7.21 5.37
C GLY A 29 8.71 8.06 4.80
N ARG A 30 9.98 7.64 5.00
CA ARG A 30 11.14 8.33 4.42
C ARG A 30 11.52 7.82 3.02
N ARG A 31 11.20 6.57 2.68
CA ARG A 31 11.52 5.95 1.37
C ARG A 31 10.47 6.28 0.29
N ALA A 32 9.23 6.49 0.69
CA ALA A 32 8.13 6.99 -0.14
C ALA A 32 8.44 8.38 -0.71
N LEU A 33 9.15 9.23 0.05
CA LEU A 33 9.65 10.53 -0.43
C LEU A 33 10.60 10.41 -1.63
N PHE A 34 11.27 9.26 -1.80
CA PHE A 34 12.20 8.99 -2.89
C PHE A 34 11.62 8.03 -3.95
N GLY A 35 10.30 7.78 -3.93
CA GLY A 35 9.63 6.91 -4.89
C GLY A 35 10.00 5.42 -4.77
N ALA A 36 10.71 5.03 -3.71
CA ALA A 36 11.17 3.66 -3.46
C ALA A 36 10.15 2.84 -2.64
N GLU A 37 8.87 2.97 -2.99
CA GLU A 37 7.77 2.32 -2.27
C GLU A 37 7.50 0.95 -2.93
N ALA A 38 8.01 -0.11 -2.31
CA ALA A 38 7.75 -1.49 -2.75
C ALA A 38 6.44 -1.99 -2.11
N VAL A 39 5.33 -1.86 -2.84
CA VAL A 39 3.99 -2.26 -2.36
C VAL A 39 3.66 -3.67 -2.85
N PRO A 40 3.57 -4.69 -1.97
CA PRO A 40 3.21 -6.05 -2.40
C PRO A 40 1.73 -6.12 -2.83
N CYS A 41 1.44 -6.92 -3.84
CA CYS A 41 0.08 -7.17 -4.29
C CYS A 41 -0.72 -7.91 -3.21
N PRO A 42 -1.91 -7.43 -2.79
CA PRO A 42 -2.71 -8.09 -1.77
C PRO A 42 -3.35 -9.40 -2.27
N HIS A 43 -3.43 -9.61 -3.60
CA HIS A 43 -4.07 -10.78 -4.19
C HIS A 43 -3.13 -11.97 -4.36
N CYS A 44 -1.91 -11.74 -4.84
CA CYS A 44 -0.94 -12.81 -5.11
C CYS A 44 0.36 -12.72 -4.29
N GLY A 45 0.57 -11.63 -3.53
CA GLY A 45 1.79 -11.40 -2.75
C GLY A 45 3.00 -10.93 -3.56
N SER A 46 2.88 -10.80 -4.88
CA SER A 46 3.99 -10.37 -5.74
C SER A 46 4.47 -8.96 -5.39
N ALA A 47 5.80 -8.76 -5.38
CA ALA A 47 6.42 -7.44 -5.23
C ALA A 47 6.48 -6.67 -6.56
N ARG A 48 6.07 -7.29 -7.67
CA ARG A 48 6.05 -6.65 -8.99
C ARG A 48 4.76 -5.86 -9.16
N THR A 49 4.80 -4.61 -8.69
CA THR A 49 3.68 -3.68 -8.76
C THR A 49 4.14 -2.34 -9.30
N GLU A 50 3.22 -1.64 -9.95
CA GLU A 50 3.44 -0.30 -10.48
C GLU A 50 2.32 0.63 -10.04
N ARG A 51 2.66 1.89 -9.79
CA ARG A 51 1.68 2.92 -9.45
C ARG A 51 1.09 3.48 -10.74
N LEU A 52 -0.23 3.40 -10.87
CA LEU A 52 -0.97 3.93 -12.01
C LEU A 52 -1.39 5.39 -11.79
N SER A 53 -1.75 5.75 -10.56
CA SER A 53 -2.20 7.10 -10.21
C SER A 53 -1.83 7.43 -8.77
N GLU A 54 -1.47 8.70 -8.52
CA GLU A 54 -1.28 9.24 -7.17
C GLU A 54 -2.58 9.29 -6.35
N PHE A 55 -3.73 9.18 -7.01
CA PHE A 55 -5.06 9.23 -6.40
C PHE A 55 -5.88 8.02 -6.82
N GLY A 56 -6.34 7.25 -5.83
CA GLY A 56 -7.23 6.09 -5.99
C GLY A 56 -8.66 6.43 -5.59
N SER A 57 -9.32 5.53 -4.84
CA SER A 57 -10.71 5.75 -4.38
C SER A 57 -10.87 6.93 -3.42
N THR A 58 -9.79 7.38 -2.79
CA THR A 58 -9.74 8.58 -1.93
C THR A 58 -8.44 9.33 -2.15
N SER A 59 -8.40 10.62 -1.77
CA SER A 59 -7.20 11.46 -1.89
C SER A 59 -6.01 10.94 -1.08
N CYS A 60 -6.25 10.20 0.00
CA CYS A 60 -5.24 9.55 0.82
C CYS A 60 -4.75 8.19 0.27
N LYS A 61 -5.32 7.69 -0.84
CA LYS A 61 -4.92 6.43 -1.47
C LYS A 61 -4.31 6.68 -2.85
N ALA A 62 -3.37 5.84 -3.24
CA ALA A 62 -2.84 5.73 -4.60
C ALA A 62 -3.36 4.44 -5.25
N LEU A 63 -3.55 4.47 -6.57
CA LEU A 63 -3.96 3.31 -7.35
C LEU A 63 -2.73 2.58 -7.89
N TRP A 64 -2.67 1.28 -7.63
CA TRP A 64 -1.59 0.40 -8.06
C TRP A 64 -2.12 -0.75 -8.91
N ARG A 65 -1.23 -1.36 -9.69
CA ARG A 65 -1.49 -2.60 -10.44
C ARG A 65 -0.34 -3.58 -10.22
N CYS A 66 -0.66 -4.85 -10.04
CA CYS A 66 0.35 -5.91 -10.10
C CYS A 66 0.66 -6.26 -11.55
N THR A 67 1.94 -6.37 -11.93
CA THR A 67 2.31 -6.78 -13.29
C THR A 67 2.30 -8.30 -13.49
N GLU A 68 2.19 -9.09 -12.41
CA GLU A 68 2.06 -10.55 -12.50
C GLU A 68 0.61 -11.01 -12.60
N CYS A 69 -0.26 -10.67 -11.64
CA CYS A 69 -1.67 -11.06 -11.69
C CYS A 69 -2.56 -10.06 -12.44
N ARG A 70 -2.06 -8.86 -12.75
CA ARG A 70 -2.78 -7.77 -13.44
C ARG A 70 -3.95 -7.15 -12.69
N GLU A 71 -4.17 -7.54 -11.44
CA GLU A 71 -5.22 -6.97 -10.59
C GLU A 71 -4.84 -5.56 -10.10
N PRO A 72 -5.76 -4.58 -10.19
CA PRO A 72 -5.61 -3.26 -9.59
C PRO A 72 -5.95 -3.29 -8.08
N PHE A 73 -5.31 -2.43 -7.29
CA PHE A 73 -5.60 -2.30 -5.87
C PHE A 73 -5.27 -0.91 -5.31
N ASP A 74 -5.88 -0.56 -4.18
CA ASP A 74 -5.62 0.69 -3.47
C ASP A 74 -4.49 0.52 -2.43
N TYR A 75 -3.67 1.56 -2.30
CA TYR A 75 -2.63 1.66 -1.28
C TYR A 75 -2.71 2.99 -0.54
N PHE A 76 -2.65 2.98 0.80
CA PHE A 76 -2.65 4.20 1.59
C PHE A 76 -1.29 4.89 1.52
N LYS A 77 -1.27 6.14 1.06
CA LYS A 77 -0.06 6.96 1.06
C LYS A 77 0.34 7.30 2.49
N CYS A 78 1.62 7.17 2.82
CA CYS A 78 2.15 7.72 4.06
C CYS A 78 2.21 9.25 3.96
N HIS A 79 1.64 9.96 4.93
CA HIS A 79 1.78 11.40 5.12
C HIS A 79 2.36 11.67 6.51
#